data_AF-A0A9N9XCB6-F1
#
_entry.id   AF-A0A9N9XCB6-F1
#
_cell.length_a   1.000
_cell.length_b   1.000
_cell.length_c   1.000
_cell.angle_alpha   90.00
_cell.angle_beta   90.00
_cell.angle_gamma   90.00
#
_symmetry.space_group_name_H-M   'P 1'
#
loop_
_entity.id
_entity.type
_entity.pdbx_description
1 polymer ?
#
loop_
_entity_poly.entity_id
_entity_poly.type
_entity_poly.pdbx_seq_one_letter_code
_entity_poly.pdbx_strand_id
1 'polypeptide(L)'
;MLDEECLWLSKSFPSLTMDAIQRVVSVFLVLCFVNVSECARWAHSVYLSPDYRLLWSLGPGPQDITFEVQVRTLGYVGFGFSKDGRMAGSDMVIGWVDHKQVYFQPLTVSSKMILNIKRSQNYDEESLPTAS
;
A
#
# COMPACT_ATOMS: atom_id res chain seq x y z
N MET A 1 14.79 -69.67 8.10
CA MET A 1 15.92 -68.72 8.08
C MET A 1 15.35 -67.42 8.62
N LEU A 2 15.60 -67.16 9.91
CA LEU A 2 15.11 -65.97 10.62
C LEU A 2 16.20 -64.91 10.46
N ASP A 3 15.85 -63.76 9.90
CA ASP A 3 16.80 -62.75 9.42
C ASP A 3 16.50 -61.39 10.09
N GLU A 4 17.56 -60.78 10.63
CA GLU A 4 17.91 -59.35 10.66
C GLU A 4 17.19 -58.32 11.57
N GLU A 5 16.15 -58.66 12.32
CA GLU A 5 15.33 -57.62 13.01
C GLU A 5 16.02 -56.85 14.16
N CYS A 6 17.18 -57.32 14.68
CA CYS A 6 17.75 -56.75 15.91
C CYS A 6 18.76 -55.59 15.74
N LEU A 7 19.11 -55.18 14.51
CA LEU A 7 20.19 -54.20 14.27
C LEU A 7 19.75 -52.72 14.19
N TRP A 8 18.45 -52.43 14.34
CA TRP A 8 17.93 -51.08 14.11
C TRP A 8 17.77 -50.20 15.37
N LEU A 9 17.88 -50.74 16.58
CA LEU A 9 17.55 -50.02 17.82
C LEU A 9 18.69 -49.15 18.41
N SER A 10 19.83 -48.98 17.73
CA SER A 10 20.98 -48.21 18.27
C SER A 10 21.39 -46.97 17.46
N LYS A 11 20.53 -46.44 16.59
CA LYS A 11 20.85 -45.19 15.88
C LYS A 11 20.50 -43.98 16.76
N SER A 12 21.48 -43.57 17.57
CA SER A 12 21.47 -42.33 18.36
C SER A 12 20.94 -41.15 17.55
N PHE A 13 19.91 -40.49 18.06
CA PHE A 13 19.43 -39.22 17.52
C PHE A 13 20.47 -38.12 17.83
N PRO A 14 20.97 -37.35 16.85
CA PRO A 14 21.90 -36.27 17.12
C PRO A 14 21.19 -35.18 17.94
N SER A 15 21.75 -34.84 19.10
CA SER A 15 21.32 -33.70 19.91
C SER A 15 21.35 -32.44 19.04
N LEU A 16 20.24 -31.71 18.96
CA LEU A 16 20.16 -30.42 18.27
C LEU A 16 21.27 -29.50 18.80
N THR A 17 22.30 -29.24 17.98
CA THR A 17 23.39 -28.35 18.36
C THR A 17 22.89 -26.90 18.35
N MET A 18 23.44 -26.04 19.21
CA MET A 18 23.01 -24.64 19.31
C MET A 18 23.12 -23.89 17.97
N ASP A 19 24.02 -24.33 17.08
CA ASP A 19 24.17 -23.81 15.72
C ASP A 19 22.95 -24.06 14.83
N ALA A 20 22.30 -25.22 14.98
CA ALA A 20 21.08 -25.54 14.25
C ALA A 20 19.94 -24.60 14.67
N ILE A 21 19.85 -24.30 15.97
CA ILE A 21 18.85 -23.38 16.52
C ILE A 21 19.11 -21.96 16.01
N GLN A 22 20.36 -21.48 16.01
CA GLN A 22 20.70 -20.14 15.52
C GLN A 22 20.37 -19.97 14.04
N ARG A 23 20.58 -21.00 13.21
CA ARG A 23 20.21 -20.98 11.79
C ARG A 23 18.71 -20.89 11.59
N VAL A 24 17.94 -21.68 12.34
CA VAL A 24 16.46 -21.65 12.28
C VAL A 24 15.93 -20.28 12.70
N VAL A 25 16.45 -19.72 13.80
CA VAL A 25 16.06 -18.37 14.27
C VAL A 25 16.41 -17.30 13.24
N SER A 26 17.58 -17.40 12.60
CA SER A 26 18.01 -16.45 11.56
C SER A 26 17.11 -16.53 10.33
N VAL A 27 16.77 -17.74 9.87
CA VAL A 27 15.84 -17.96 8.75
C VAL A 27 14.45 -17.42 9.09
N PHE A 28 13.98 -17.66 10.32
CA PHE A 28 12.69 -17.16 10.79
C PHE A 28 12.67 -15.62 10.88
N LEU A 29 13.72 -14.99 11.39
CA LEU A 29 13.86 -13.54 11.43
C LEU A 29 13.89 -12.91 10.03
N VAL A 30 14.62 -13.51 9.09
CA VAL A 30 14.65 -13.05 7.69
C VAL A 30 13.28 -13.22 7.04
N LEU A 31 12.60 -14.35 7.25
CA LEU A 31 11.23 -14.56 6.78
C LEU A 31 10.25 -13.53 7.36
N CYS A 32 10.33 -13.25 8.67
CA CYS A 32 9.49 -12.24 9.32
C CYS A 32 9.74 -10.84 8.73
N PHE A 33 10.99 -10.47 8.46
CA PHE A 33 11.34 -9.17 7.88
C PHE A 33 10.80 -9.00 6.45
N VAL A 34 10.87 -10.05 5.61
CA VAL A 34 10.38 -9.98 4.23
C VAL A 34 8.85 -9.85 4.17
N ASN A 35 8.12 -10.44 5.12
CA ASN A 35 6.65 -10.31 5.18
C ASN A 35 6.18 -8.93 5.68
N VAL A 36 7.06 -8.11 6.27
CA VAL A 36 6.75 -6.76 6.78
C VAL A 36 6.81 -5.68 5.69
N SER A 37 7.32 -5.98 4.50
CA SER A 37 7.58 -4.96 3.46
C SER A 37 6.43 -4.66 2.50
N GLU A 38 5.18 -5.05 2.76
CA GLU A 38 4.03 -4.42 2.09
C GLU A 38 3.75 -3.03 2.66
N CYS A 39 4.75 -2.14 2.54
CA CYS A 39 4.57 -0.71 2.77
C CYS A 39 3.66 -0.16 1.67
N ALA A 40 2.71 0.69 2.05
CA ALA A 40 1.58 1.16 1.25
C ALA A 40 1.98 1.68 -0.15
N ARG A 41 1.98 0.80 -1.15
CA ARG A 41 2.21 1.16 -2.54
C ARG A 41 0.86 1.33 -3.24
N TRP A 42 0.66 2.49 -3.85
CA TRP A 42 -0.51 2.73 -4.70
C TRP A 42 -0.57 1.73 -5.85
N ALA A 43 -1.74 1.14 -6.10
CA ALA A 43 -1.93 0.14 -7.14
C ALA A 43 -1.98 0.79 -8.54
N HIS A 44 -2.52 2.01 -8.62
CA HIS A 44 -2.74 2.72 -9.87
C HIS A 44 -2.44 4.22 -9.72
N SER A 45 -2.06 4.86 -10.83
CA SER A 45 -1.96 6.32 -10.90
C SER A 45 -2.23 6.84 -12.31
N VAL A 46 -2.75 8.06 -12.41
CA VAL A 46 -3.01 8.77 -13.67
C VAL A 46 -2.77 10.27 -13.49
N TYR A 47 -2.27 10.93 -14.53
CA TYR A 47 -2.22 12.38 -14.61
C TYR A 47 -3.46 12.87 -15.36
N LEU A 48 -4.28 13.71 -14.70
CA LEU A 48 -5.41 14.38 -15.33
C LEU A 48 -4.96 15.67 -16.04
N SER A 49 -3.88 16.27 -15.53
CA SER A 49 -3.14 17.38 -16.13
C SER A 49 -1.69 17.34 -15.63
N PRO A 50 -0.76 18.15 -16.18
CA PRO A 50 0.63 18.19 -15.70
C PRO A 50 0.79 18.48 -14.20
N ASP A 51 -0.16 19.22 -13.63
CA ASP A 51 -0.16 19.63 -12.22
C ASP A 51 -1.19 18.86 -11.36
N TYR A 52 -1.83 17.83 -11.93
CA TYR A 52 -2.89 17.07 -11.28
C TYR A 52 -2.68 15.57 -11.46
N ARG A 53 -2.25 14.91 -10.38
CA ARG A 53 -2.06 13.45 -10.33
C ARG A 53 -3.04 12.81 -9.36
N LEU A 54 -3.66 11.73 -9.82
CA LEU A 54 -4.58 10.90 -9.04
C LEU A 54 -3.94 9.51 -8.85
N LEU A 55 -3.93 9.02 -7.61
CA LEU A 55 -3.48 7.68 -7.26
C LEU A 55 -4.59 6.95 -6.50
N TRP A 56 -4.66 5.64 -6.65
CA TRP A 56 -5.62 4.84 -5.89
C TRP A 56 -5.20 3.39 -5.68
N SER A 57 -5.77 2.79 -4.64
CA SER A 57 -5.67 1.37 -4.32
C SER A 57 -6.96 0.91 -3.62
N LEU A 58 -7.16 -0.42 -3.59
CA LEU A 58 -8.17 -0.98 -2.72
C LEU A 58 -7.84 -0.64 -1.26
N GLY A 59 -8.86 -0.23 -0.52
CA GLY A 59 -8.77 0.05 0.90
C GLY A 59 -8.80 -1.23 1.74
N PRO A 60 -8.74 -1.09 3.08
CA PRO A 60 -8.77 -2.23 3.99
C PRO A 60 -10.12 -2.97 3.99
N GLY A 61 -11.21 -2.33 3.56
CA GLY A 61 -12.52 -2.96 3.36
C GLY A 61 -12.69 -3.55 1.95
N PRO A 62 -13.52 -4.60 1.78
CA PRO A 62 -13.72 -5.29 0.50
C PRO A 62 -14.37 -4.44 -0.60
N GLN A 63 -14.91 -3.27 -0.25
CA GLN A 63 -15.54 -2.32 -1.18
C GLN A 63 -14.98 -0.90 -1.04
N ASP A 64 -13.88 -0.74 -0.31
CA ASP A 64 -13.25 0.56 -0.11
C ASP A 64 -12.22 0.80 -1.22
N ILE A 65 -12.19 2.03 -1.71
CA ILE A 65 -11.11 2.52 -2.58
C ILE A 65 -10.53 3.76 -1.91
N THR A 66 -9.22 3.77 -1.73
CA THR A 66 -8.51 4.92 -1.17
C THR A 66 -7.91 5.74 -2.31
N PHE A 67 -8.11 7.05 -2.28
CA PHE A 67 -7.60 7.96 -3.30
C PHE A 67 -6.60 8.96 -2.68
N GLU A 68 -5.51 9.21 -3.41
CA GLU A 68 -4.60 10.32 -3.13
C GLU A 68 -4.63 11.27 -4.33
N VAL A 69 -4.88 12.55 -4.06
CA VAL A 69 -4.91 13.60 -5.05
C VAL A 69 -3.74 14.54 -4.79
N GLN A 70 -2.85 14.61 -5.76
CA GLN A 70 -1.64 15.42 -5.72
C GLN A 70 -1.80 16.55 -6.72
N VAL A 71 -1.98 17.77 -6.21
CA VAL A 71 -2.28 18.94 -7.05
C VAL A 71 -1.40 20.11 -6.65
N ARG A 72 -0.85 20.80 -7.65
CA ARG A 72 -0.20 22.10 -7.48
C ARG A 72 -1.21 23.21 -7.75
N THR A 73 -1.79 23.77 -6.69
CA THR A 73 -2.71 24.92 -6.80
C THR A 73 -2.52 25.90 -5.66
N LEU A 74 -2.92 27.16 -5.88
CA LEU A 74 -2.99 28.22 -4.87
C LEU A 74 -4.42 28.40 -4.31
N GLY A 75 -5.39 27.66 -4.82
CA GLY A 75 -6.81 27.81 -4.49
C GLY A 75 -7.49 26.51 -4.08
N TYR A 76 -8.62 26.23 -4.71
CA TYR A 76 -9.48 25.07 -4.42
C TYR A 76 -9.18 23.92 -5.39
N VAL A 77 -9.39 22.70 -4.91
CA VAL A 77 -9.36 21.45 -5.69
C VAL A 77 -10.71 20.77 -5.52
N GLY A 78 -11.32 20.34 -6.63
CA GLY A 78 -12.51 19.49 -6.63
C GLY A 78 -12.21 18.18 -7.33
N PHE A 79 -12.64 17.07 -6.74
CA PHE A 79 -12.56 15.74 -7.34
C PHE A 79 -13.87 15.00 -7.12
N GLY A 80 -14.31 14.23 -8.12
CA GLY A 80 -15.53 13.46 -7.99
C GLY A 80 -15.83 12.56 -9.18
N PHE A 81 -16.88 11.77 -9.02
CA PHE A 81 -17.36 10.81 -10.01
C PHE A 81 -18.75 11.18 -10.50
N SER A 82 -18.95 11.06 -11.80
CA SER A 82 -20.25 11.27 -12.44
C SER A 82 -20.50 10.20 -13.50
N LYS A 83 -21.78 9.94 -13.77
CA LYS A 83 -22.17 8.94 -14.78
C LYS A 83 -21.92 9.44 -16.21
N ASP A 84 -21.97 10.74 -16.42
CA ASP A 84 -22.00 11.40 -17.73
C ASP A 84 -20.87 12.43 -17.93
N GLY A 85 -19.92 12.51 -17.01
CA GLY A 85 -18.83 13.49 -17.04
C GLY A 85 -19.23 14.89 -16.60
N ARG A 86 -20.49 15.13 -16.20
CA ARG A 86 -20.94 16.44 -15.70
C ARG A 86 -20.72 16.55 -14.19
N MET A 87 -20.61 17.79 -13.72
CA MET A 87 -20.55 18.10 -12.28
C MET A 87 -21.93 18.06 -11.61
N ALA A 88 -23.01 18.24 -12.39
CA ALA A 88 -24.36 18.20 -11.84
C ALA A 88 -24.74 16.75 -11.50
N GLY A 89 -25.12 16.50 -10.25
CA GLY A 89 -25.51 15.16 -9.79
C GLY A 89 -24.35 14.20 -9.55
N SER A 90 -23.12 14.70 -9.44
CA SER A 90 -21.92 13.90 -9.18
C SER A 90 -21.61 13.77 -7.69
N ASP A 91 -20.92 12.69 -7.34
CA ASP A 91 -20.37 12.49 -6.00
C ASP A 91 -19.00 13.16 -5.91
N MET A 92 -18.93 14.28 -5.17
CA MET A 92 -17.74 15.14 -5.15
C MET A 92 -17.26 15.45 -3.74
N VAL A 93 -15.95 15.66 -3.65
CA VAL A 93 -15.28 16.31 -2.53
C VAL A 93 -14.56 17.55 -3.04
N ILE A 94 -14.65 18.63 -2.28
CA ILE A 94 -13.91 19.86 -2.53
C ILE A 94 -13.00 20.10 -1.35
N GLY A 95 -11.74 20.46 -1.63
CA GLY A 95 -10.78 20.87 -0.63
C GLY A 95 -10.03 22.13 -1.04
N TRP A 96 -9.45 22.80 -0.06
CA TRP A 96 -8.58 23.94 -0.28
C TRP A 96 -7.48 23.94 0.74
N VAL A 97 -6.43 24.72 0.44
CA VAL A 97 -5.31 24.86 1.34
C VAL A 97 -5.27 26.30 1.84
N ASP A 98 -5.37 26.46 3.15
CA ASP A 98 -5.26 27.75 3.81
C ASP A 98 -4.25 27.67 4.97
N HIS A 99 -3.36 28.66 5.11
CA HIS A 99 -2.32 28.69 6.14
C HIS A 99 -1.53 27.38 6.34
N LYS A 100 -1.21 26.68 5.23
CA LYS A 100 -0.56 25.36 5.19
C LYS A 100 -1.39 24.18 5.70
N GLN A 101 -2.62 24.40 6.15
CA GLN A 101 -3.58 23.37 6.53
C GLN A 101 -4.51 23.06 5.36
N VAL A 102 -4.95 21.80 5.27
CA VAL A 102 -5.87 21.36 4.22
C VAL A 102 -7.27 21.21 4.82
N TYR A 103 -8.26 21.80 4.16
CA TYR A 103 -9.67 21.76 4.53
C TYR A 103 -10.47 21.00 3.47
N PHE A 104 -11.53 20.31 3.90
CA PHE A 104 -12.38 19.53 3.02
C PHE A 104 -13.86 19.66 3.38
N GLN A 105 -14.71 19.68 2.35
CA GLN A 105 -16.15 19.53 2.49
C GLN A 105 -16.67 18.53 1.45
N PRO A 106 -17.39 17.49 1.86
CA PRO A 106 -18.13 16.64 0.93
C PRO A 106 -19.31 17.43 0.35
N LEU A 107 -19.52 17.39 -0.96
CA LEU A 107 -20.61 18.11 -1.63
C LEU A 107 -21.81 17.21 -1.97
N THR A 108 -21.64 15.88 -1.96
CA THR A 108 -22.71 14.88 -2.19
C THR A 108 -22.42 13.58 -1.40
N VAL A 109 -23.45 12.86 -0.96
CA VAL A 109 -23.40 11.80 0.06
C VAL A 109 -23.72 10.41 -0.53
N SER A 110 -22.77 9.47 -0.47
CA SER A 110 -23.03 8.04 -0.17
C SER A 110 -21.75 7.19 -0.07
N SER A 111 -20.59 7.68 -0.53
CA SER A 111 -19.35 6.90 -0.55
C SER A 111 -18.31 7.48 0.41
N LYS A 112 -17.70 6.62 1.24
CA LYS A 112 -16.60 7.00 2.14
C LYS A 112 -15.33 7.16 1.31
N MET A 113 -15.16 8.32 0.68
CA MET A 113 -13.93 8.66 -0.02
C MET A 113 -12.92 9.22 0.99
N ILE A 114 -11.85 8.48 1.24
CA ILE A 114 -10.70 9.01 1.98
C ILE A 114 -9.80 9.69 0.96
N LEU A 115 -9.67 11.01 1.08
CA LEU A 115 -8.85 11.83 0.21
C LEU A 115 -7.65 12.39 0.97
N ASN A 116 -6.45 12.01 0.54
CA ASN A 116 -5.23 12.65 0.99
C ASN A 116 -4.80 13.68 -0.05
N ILE A 117 -4.85 14.98 0.29
CA ILE A 117 -4.20 16.02 -0.51
C ILE A 117 -2.85 16.32 0.09
N LYS A 118 -1.80 16.05 -0.68
CA LYS A 118 -0.46 16.55 -0.37
C LYS A 118 -0.19 17.80 -1.21
N ARG A 119 0.25 18.87 -0.53
CA ARG A 119 0.84 20.02 -1.23
C ARG A 119 2.11 19.50 -1.92
N SER A 120 2.24 19.77 -3.22
CA SER A 120 3.49 19.54 -3.96
C SER A 120 4.62 20.35 -3.32
N GLN A 121 5.47 19.69 -2.54
CA GLN A 121 6.86 20.09 -2.35
C GLN A 121 7.69 18.97 -2.99
N ASN A 122 8.44 19.33 -4.04
CA ASN A 122 9.38 18.51 -4.80
C ASN A 122 9.10 16.99 -4.85
N TYR A 123 8.54 16.55 -5.96
CA TYR A 123 8.64 15.15 -6.39
C TYR A 123 10.03 14.94 -6.98
N ASP A 124 11.05 14.89 -6.13
CA ASP A 124 12.34 14.35 -6.56
C ASP A 124 12.17 12.83 -6.70
N GLU A 125 11.86 12.42 -7.93
CA GLU A 125 12.26 11.19 -8.60
C GLU A 125 12.59 9.98 -7.69
N GLU A 126 11.56 9.27 -7.22
CA GLU A 126 11.75 7.90 -6.73
C GLU A 126 11.92 6.99 -7.96
N SER A 127 13.18 6.81 -8.35
CA SER A 127 13.63 5.95 -9.45
C SER A 127 13.08 4.53 -9.29
N LEU A 128 12.19 4.12 -10.19
CA LEU A 128 11.82 2.73 -10.39
C LEU A 128 13.08 1.91 -10.72
N PRO A 129 13.30 0.71 -10.13
CA PRO A 129 14.37 -0.16 -10.60
C PRO A 129 14.01 -0.63 -12.02
N THR A 130 14.81 -0.21 -13.00
CA THR A 130 14.83 -0.80 -14.34
C THR A 130 15.15 -2.28 -14.22
N ALA A 131 14.18 -3.13 -14.53
CA ALA A 131 14.43 -4.55 -14.78
C ALA A 131 15.09 -4.68 -16.16
N SER A 132 16.33 -5.15 -16.15
CA SER A 132 17.10 -5.62 -17.31
C SER A 132 16.60 -6.97 -17.81
#